data_AF-A0A4Q1JR71-F1
#
_entry.id   AF-A0A4Q1JR71-F1
#
_cell.length_a   1.000
_cell.length_b   1.000
_cell.length_c   1.000
_cell.angle_alpha   90.00
_cell.angle_beta   90.00
_cell.angle_gamma   90.00
#
_symmetry.space_group_name_H-M   'P 1'
#
loop_
_entity.id
_entity.type
_entity.pdbx_description
1 polymer ?
#
loop_
_entity_poly.entity_id
_entity_poly.type
_entity_poly.pdbx_seq_one_letter_code
_entity_poly.pdbx_strand_id
1 'polypeptide(L)'
;MKPKFAERRVLTRGVSDPQVQDVIDKVRAYLDRHLFDTNGDLAWWSEFERFLEGALAGLGEHQRVAVEIATDTMLVHSGVQSWSLARAWLEVARRQGEQGA
;
A
#
# COMPACT_ATOMS: atom_id res chain seq x y z
N MET A 1 -37.64 -32.48 0.09
CA MET A 1 -37.02 -31.14 0.21
C MET A 1 -35.57 -31.38 0.65
N LYS A 2 -34.59 -31.21 -0.24
CA LYS A 2 -33.16 -31.44 0.06
C LYS A 2 -32.47 -30.07 0.12
N PRO A 3 -31.76 -29.70 1.20
CA PRO A 3 -30.99 -28.47 1.19
C PRO A 3 -29.85 -28.59 0.16
N LYS A 4 -29.87 -27.68 -0.81
CA LYS A 4 -28.85 -27.53 -1.85
C LYS A 4 -27.59 -26.93 -1.22
N PHE A 5 -26.47 -27.61 -1.47
CA PHE A 5 -25.10 -27.14 -1.38
C PHE A 5 -24.94 -25.63 -1.58
N ALA A 6 -24.60 -24.91 -0.50
CA ALA A 6 -24.02 -23.56 -0.57
C ALA A 6 -22.71 -23.46 0.23
N GLU A 7 -22.11 -24.60 0.59
CA GLU A 7 -20.70 -24.68 0.98
C GLU A 7 -19.84 -24.89 -0.26
N ARG A 8 -19.59 -23.82 -1.01
CA ARG A 8 -18.45 -23.74 -1.94
C ARG A 8 -18.34 -22.34 -2.54
N ARG A 9 -17.55 -21.50 -1.86
CA ARG A 9 -16.61 -20.50 -2.45
C ARG A 9 -15.86 -19.77 -1.32
N VAL A 10 -15.35 -20.56 -0.38
CA VAL A 10 -14.11 -20.20 0.32
C VAL A 10 -12.99 -20.51 -0.67
N LEU A 11 -11.99 -19.64 -0.82
CA LEU A 11 -10.78 -19.79 -1.67
C LEU A 11 -10.77 -19.05 -3.04
N THR A 12 -11.33 -17.85 -3.10
CA THR A 12 -10.82 -16.77 -3.98
C THR A 12 -10.84 -15.47 -3.16
N ARG A 13 -10.19 -15.49 -2.00
CA ARG A 13 -10.08 -14.34 -1.08
C ARG A 13 -9.07 -13.32 -1.61
N GLY A 14 -9.38 -12.72 -2.76
CA GLY A 14 -8.96 -11.34 -3.03
C GLY A 14 -9.87 -10.43 -2.22
N VAL A 15 -9.38 -9.27 -1.80
CA VAL A 15 -10.15 -8.32 -1.00
C VAL A 15 -11.51 -8.09 -1.68
N SER A 16 -12.60 -8.57 -1.06
CA SER A 16 -13.95 -8.48 -1.63
C SER A 16 -14.56 -7.09 -1.47
N ASP A 17 -13.77 -6.14 -0.97
CA ASP A 17 -14.14 -4.77 -0.73
C ASP A 17 -13.76 -3.93 -1.95
N PRO A 18 -14.75 -3.39 -2.70
CA PRO A 18 -14.50 -2.59 -3.89
C PRO A 18 -13.67 -1.33 -3.61
N GLN A 19 -13.78 -0.74 -2.42
CA GLN A 19 -13.00 0.45 -2.07
C GLN A 19 -11.52 0.11 -1.91
N VAL A 20 -11.22 -1.00 -1.25
CA VAL A 20 -9.84 -1.47 -1.12
C VAL A 20 -9.26 -1.82 -2.48
N GLN A 21 -10.03 -2.49 -3.34
CA GLN A 21 -9.56 -2.83 -4.68
C GLN A 21 -9.27 -1.59 -5.53
N ASP A 22 -10.14 -0.57 -5.49
CA ASP A 22 -9.92 0.71 -6.19
C ASP A 22 -8.64 1.40 -5.72
N VAL A 23 -8.37 1.42 -4.41
CA VAL A 23 -7.12 1.97 -3.88
C VAL A 23 -5.90 1.15 -4.30
N ILE A 24 -5.98 -0.18 -4.26
CA ILE A 24 -4.92 -1.08 -4.73
C ILE A 24 -4.61 -0.82 -6.21
N ASP A 25 -5.62 -0.63 -7.04
CA ASP A 25 -5.44 -0.35 -8.47
C ASP A 25 -4.82 1.04 -8.71
N LYS A 26 -5.18 2.04 -7.89
CA LYS A 26 -4.52 3.36 -7.89
C LYS A 26 -3.06 3.28 -7.50
N VAL A 27 -2.75 2.51 -6.44
CA VAL A 27 -1.36 2.29 -5.99
C VAL A 27 -0.55 1.62 -7.09
N ARG A 28 -1.07 0.55 -7.71
CA ARG A 28 -0.41 -0.10 -8.84
C ARG A 28 -0.14 0.88 -9.97
N ALA A 29 -1.15 1.65 -10.37
CA ALA A 29 -1.01 2.63 -11.45
C ALA A 29 0.01 3.75 -11.13
N TYR A 30 0.16 4.13 -9.86
CA TYR A 30 1.21 5.06 -9.44
C TYR A 30 2.60 4.40 -9.58
N LEU A 31 2.77 3.19 -9.05
CA LEU A 31 4.05 2.48 -9.11
C LEU A 31 4.50 2.23 -10.55
N ASP A 32 3.59 1.80 -11.43
CA ASP A 32 3.89 1.55 -12.84
C ASP A 32 4.43 2.80 -13.57
N ARG A 33 4.01 4.00 -13.14
CA ARG A 33 4.43 5.27 -13.76
C ARG A 33 5.71 5.85 -13.16
N HIS A 34 5.94 5.62 -11.87
CA HIS A 34 6.89 6.44 -11.11
C HIS A 34 8.02 5.64 -10.46
N LEU A 35 7.95 4.31 -10.42
CA LEU A 35 8.88 3.50 -9.64
C LEU A 35 10.30 3.45 -10.24
N PHE A 36 10.42 3.41 -11.56
CA PHE A 36 11.73 3.24 -12.23
C PHE A 36 12.47 4.55 -12.49
N ASP A 37 11.79 5.71 -12.34
CA ASP A 37 12.38 7.02 -12.63
C ASP A 37 13.14 7.62 -11.43
N THR A 38 12.97 7.08 -10.22
CA THR A 38 13.32 7.79 -8.98
C THR A 38 14.38 7.12 -8.10
N ASN A 39 14.92 5.97 -8.54
CA ASN A 39 16.03 5.27 -7.87
C ASN A 39 15.82 4.99 -6.36
N GLY A 40 14.57 5.05 -5.87
CA GLY A 40 14.21 4.81 -4.47
C GLY A 40 14.76 5.84 -3.47
N ASP A 41 14.96 7.10 -3.88
CA ASP A 41 15.48 8.15 -2.98
C ASP A 41 14.43 8.67 -1.97
N LEU A 42 14.91 9.43 -0.97
CA LEU A 42 14.08 9.96 0.12
C LEU A 42 12.95 10.90 -0.38
N ALA A 43 13.21 11.64 -1.47
CA ALA A 43 12.24 12.57 -2.05
C ALA A 43 11.06 11.79 -2.64
N TRP A 44 11.35 10.71 -3.37
CA TRP A 44 10.32 9.84 -3.91
C TRP A 44 9.51 9.13 -2.83
N TRP A 45 10.17 8.60 -1.79
CA TRP A 45 9.44 7.99 -0.67
C TRP A 45 8.52 8.98 0.04
N SER A 46 8.94 10.24 0.17
CA SER A 46 8.10 11.31 0.73
C SER A 46 6.92 11.64 -0.19
N GLU A 47 7.11 11.61 -1.50
CA GLU A 47 6.02 11.80 -2.46
C GLU A 47 5.03 10.63 -2.43
N PHE A 48 5.54 9.41 -2.42
CA PHE A 48 4.75 8.19 -2.34
C PHE A 48 3.91 8.14 -1.05
N GLU A 49 4.47 8.57 0.09
CA GLU A 49 3.71 8.67 1.34
C GLU A 49 2.51 9.60 1.19
N ARG A 50 2.69 10.83 0.67
CA ARG A 50 1.59 11.79 0.47
C ARG A 50 0.51 11.24 -0.45
N PHE A 51 0.92 10.57 -1.52
CA PHE A 51 0.00 9.90 -2.42
C PHE A 51 -0.80 8.80 -1.69
N LEU A 52 -0.11 7.94 -0.96
CA LEU A 52 -0.73 6.81 -0.27
C LEU A 52 -1.65 7.27 0.85
N GLU A 53 -1.26 8.26 1.65
CA GLU A 53 -2.14 8.87 2.68
C GLU A 53 -3.41 9.46 2.07
N GLY A 54 -3.29 10.15 0.93
CA GLY A 54 -4.43 10.64 0.18
C GLY A 54 -5.33 9.52 -0.34
N ALA A 55 -4.75 8.42 -0.83
CA ALA A 55 -5.49 7.27 -1.33
C ALA A 55 -6.18 6.47 -0.21
N LEU A 56 -5.59 6.43 0.98
CA LEU A 56 -6.14 5.79 2.18
C LEU A 56 -7.20 6.64 2.89
N ALA A 57 -7.41 7.88 2.47
CA ALA A 57 -8.40 8.77 3.07
C ALA A 57 -9.81 8.17 2.97
N GLY A 58 -10.54 8.14 4.08
CA GLY A 58 -11.89 7.57 4.16
C GLY A 58 -11.95 6.05 4.33
N LEU A 59 -10.83 5.33 4.26
CA LEU A 59 -10.79 3.89 4.60
C LEU A 59 -10.75 3.68 6.11
N GLY A 60 -11.45 2.63 6.58
CA GLY A 60 -11.35 2.10 7.93
C GLY A 60 -10.04 1.37 8.20
N GLU A 61 -9.71 1.14 9.47
CA GLU A 61 -8.42 0.59 9.90
C GLU A 61 -8.07 -0.75 9.21
N HIS A 62 -8.99 -1.71 9.19
CA HIS A 62 -8.76 -3.01 8.55
C HIS A 62 -8.57 -2.90 7.02
N GLN A 63 -9.26 -1.96 6.37
CA GLN A 63 -9.10 -1.70 4.94
C GLN A 63 -7.71 -1.09 4.66
N ARG A 64 -7.26 -0.16 5.50
CA ARG A 64 -5.92 0.43 5.38
C ARG A 64 -4.82 -0.61 5.51
N VAL A 65 -4.92 -1.50 6.51
CA VAL A 65 -3.96 -2.60 6.68
C VAL A 65 -3.92 -3.50 5.44
N ALA A 66 -5.08 -3.82 4.85
CA ALA A 66 -5.13 -4.61 3.63
C ALA A 66 -4.42 -3.93 2.44
N VAL A 67 -4.61 -2.61 2.28
CA VAL A 67 -3.91 -1.83 1.26
C VAL A 67 -2.40 -1.76 1.54
N GLU A 68 -1.98 -1.56 2.79
CA GLU A 68 -0.56 -1.52 3.15
C GLU A 68 0.14 -2.86 2.83
N ILE A 69 -0.49 -3.99 3.16
CA ILE A 69 0.05 -5.33 2.84
C ILE A 69 0.16 -5.53 1.32
N ALA A 70 -0.87 -5.13 0.57
CA ALA A 70 -0.85 -5.22 -0.89
C ALA A 70 0.26 -4.33 -1.49
N THR A 71 0.43 -3.13 -0.94
CA THR A 71 1.46 -2.16 -1.34
C THR A 71 2.87 -2.71 -1.09
N ASP A 72 3.12 -3.25 0.11
CA ASP A 72 4.39 -3.92 0.45
C ASP A 72 4.69 -5.06 -0.53
N THR A 73 3.67 -5.86 -0.87
CA THR A 73 3.82 -6.96 -1.82
C THR A 73 4.23 -6.47 -3.21
N MET A 74 3.60 -5.39 -3.71
CA MET A 74 3.92 -4.82 -5.03
C MET A 74 5.33 -4.23 -5.08
N LEU A 75 5.73 -3.49 -4.05
CA LEU A 75 7.05 -2.87 -3.95
C LEU A 75 8.15 -3.93 -3.92
N VAL A 76 8.02 -4.93 -3.04
CA VAL A 76 8.99 -6.03 -2.93
C VAL A 76 9.05 -6.84 -4.22
N HIS A 77 7.92 -7.12 -4.86
CA HIS A 77 7.89 -7.81 -6.15
C HIS A 77 8.63 -7.02 -7.24
N SER A 78 8.60 -5.69 -7.17
CA SER A 78 9.28 -4.79 -8.10
C SER A 78 10.76 -4.55 -7.77
N GLY A 79 11.31 -5.26 -6.78
CA GLY A 79 12.73 -5.22 -6.43
C GLY A 79 13.15 -4.05 -5.54
N VAL A 80 12.19 -3.31 -4.98
CA VAL A 80 12.46 -2.24 -4.00
C VAL A 80 12.06 -2.67 -2.58
N GLN A 81 12.50 -1.91 -1.58
CA GLN A 81 12.11 -2.15 -0.19
C GLN A 81 10.60 -1.97 0.05
N SER A 82 10.08 -2.60 1.10
CA SER A 82 8.68 -2.45 1.50
C SER A 82 8.35 -1.03 1.95
N TRP A 83 7.09 -0.63 1.79
CA TRP A 83 6.57 0.63 2.30
C TRP A 83 6.72 0.70 3.81
N SER A 84 6.44 -0.38 4.53
CA SER A 84 6.59 -0.45 5.98
C SER A 84 8.02 -0.07 6.45
N LEU A 85 9.05 -0.52 5.72
CA LEU A 85 10.44 -0.17 6.02
C LEU A 85 10.76 1.27 5.62
N ALA A 86 10.35 1.68 4.42
CA ALA A 86 10.55 3.04 3.94
C ALA A 86 9.92 4.09 4.88
N ARG A 87 8.71 3.84 5.38
CA ARG A 87 8.02 4.71 6.35
C ARG A 87 8.81 4.85 7.65
N ALA A 88 9.38 3.76 8.16
CA ALA A 88 10.22 3.82 9.36
C ALA A 88 11.48 4.68 9.13
N TRP A 89 12.09 4.60 7.95
CA TRP A 89 13.23 5.43 7.59
C TRP A 89 12.86 6.90 7.43
N LEU A 90 11.72 7.20 6.79
CA LEU A 90 11.20 8.56 6.67
C LEU A 90 10.98 9.19 8.05
N GLU A 91 10.39 8.44 8.98
CA GLU A 91 10.17 8.90 10.35
C GLU A 91 11.48 9.21 11.08
N VAL A 92 12.50 8.36 10.93
CA VAL A 92 13.84 8.62 11.48
C VAL A 92 14.46 9.87 10.84
N ALA A 93 14.36 10.02 9.52
CA ALA A 93 14.90 11.16 8.80
C ALA A 93 14.24 12.48 9.25
N ARG A 94 12.92 12.50 9.46
CA ARG A 94 12.19 13.66 10.01
C ARG A 94 12.70 14.05 11.39
N ARG A 95 12.81 13.08 12.31
CA ARG A 95 13.29 13.31 13.68
C ARG A 95 14.71 13.87 13.71
N GLN A 96 15.58 13.41 12.83
CA GLN A 96 16.94 13.93 12.72
C GLN A 96 16.98 15.35 12.16
N GLY A 97 16.10 15.69 11.21
CA GLY A 97 15.94 17.05 10.69
C GLY A 97 15.43 18.03 11.75
N GLU A 98 14.54 17.59 12.65
CA GLU A 98 13.99 18.41 13.74
C GLU A 98 14.98 18.63 14.91
N GLN A 99 15.93 17.72 15.12
CA GLN A 99 16.95 17.83 16.18
C GLN A 99 18.18 18.65 15.76
N GLY A 100 18.34 18.94 14.47
CA GLY A 100 19.44 19.73 13.91
C GLY A 100 19.10 21.18 13.57
N ALA A 101 17.87 21.63 13.83
CA ALA A 101 17.36 22.98 13.59
C ALA A 101 17.18 23.76 14.91
#